data_AF-A0A819YAV6-F1
#
_entry.id   AF-A0A819YAV6-F1
#
_cell.length_a   1.000
_cell.length_b   1.000
_cell.length_c   1.000
_cell.angle_alpha   90.00
_cell.angle_beta   90.00
_cell.angle_gamma   90.00
#
_symmetry.space_group_name_H-M   'P 1'
#
loop_
_entity.id
_entity.type
_entity.pdbx_description
1 polymer ?
#
loop_
_entity_poly.entity_id
_entity_poly.type
_entity_poly.pdbx_seq_one_letter_code
_entity_poly.pdbx_strand_id
1 'polypeptide(L)'
;LSTTDLVYNHAAKDCGLFRGHTEAAYNLINSPHFKSSIVLDSILIQFTQDANKNKLLSKRITLEIKEHHLQLIRHYLLDELISKYRFSGFYICDIDSIIQIFY
;
A
#
# COMPACT_ATOMS: atom_id res chain seq x y z
N LEU A 1 -8.93 -31.75 33.17
CA LEU A 1 -9.07 -30.30 32.93
C LEU A 1 -8.34 -29.98 31.63
N SER A 2 -8.94 -29.21 30.73
CA SER A 2 -8.33 -28.82 29.45
C SER A 2 -8.52 -27.32 29.24
N THR A 3 -7.53 -26.68 28.65
CA THR A 3 -7.50 -25.25 28.33
C THR A 3 -7.13 -25.06 26.86
N THR A 4 -7.60 -23.99 26.24
CA THR A 4 -7.27 -23.63 24.86
C THR A 4 -7.03 -22.13 24.75
N ASP A 5 -6.23 -21.74 23.76
CA ASP A 5 -5.96 -20.34 23.48
C ASP A 5 -7.13 -19.70 22.74
N LEU A 6 -7.44 -18.47 23.13
CA LEU A 6 -8.46 -17.65 22.49
C LEU A 6 -7.79 -16.49 21.78
N VAL A 7 -8.07 -16.35 20.48
CA VAL A 7 -7.52 -15.27 19.65
C VAL A 7 -8.65 -14.35 19.23
N TYR A 8 -8.68 -13.15 19.80
CA TYR A 8 -9.70 -12.13 19.51
C TYR A 8 -9.19 -10.98 18.64
N ASN A 9 -7.88 -10.93 18.38
CA ASN A 9 -7.25 -9.80 17.70
C ASN A 9 -7.40 -9.86 16.17
N HIS A 10 -7.51 -11.06 15.60
CA HIS A 10 -7.59 -11.26 14.14
C HIS A 10 -8.34 -12.55 13.81
N ALA A 11 -8.80 -12.64 12.57
CA ALA A 11 -9.33 -13.85 11.96
C ALA A 11 -8.58 -14.13 10.65
N ALA A 12 -8.74 -15.33 10.10
CA ALA A 12 -8.17 -15.68 8.80
C ALA A 12 -8.72 -14.75 7.69
N LYS A 13 -7.90 -14.44 6.68
CA LYS A 13 -8.27 -13.50 5.59
C LYS A 13 -9.51 -13.95 4.81
N ASP A 14 -9.76 -15.24 4.75
CA ASP A 14 -10.85 -15.90 4.04
C ASP A 14 -12.00 -16.33 4.99
N CYS A 15 -11.99 -15.82 6.22
CA CYS A 15 -13.05 -16.04 7.20
C CYS A 15 -14.42 -15.68 6.60
N GLY A 16 -15.38 -16.60 6.73
CA GLY A 16 -16.74 -16.43 6.19
C GLY A 16 -17.47 -15.19 6.71
N LEU A 17 -17.12 -14.71 7.92
CA LEU A 17 -17.69 -13.49 8.51
C LEU A 17 -17.55 -12.29 7.58
N PHE A 18 -16.39 -12.14 6.95
CA PHE A 18 -16.08 -10.98 6.11
C PHE A 18 -16.85 -10.95 4.78
N ARG A 19 -17.57 -12.02 4.40
CA ARG A 19 -18.41 -12.00 3.18
C ARG A 19 -19.66 -11.14 3.33
N GLY A 20 -20.19 -11.04 4.56
CA GLY A 20 -21.37 -10.25 4.88
C GLY A 20 -21.10 -9.09 5.84
N HIS A 21 -19.98 -9.14 6.57
CA HIS A 21 -19.64 -8.18 7.62
C HIS A 21 -18.22 -7.63 7.43
N THR A 22 -18.00 -6.83 6.39
CA THR A 22 -16.69 -6.22 6.11
C THR A 22 -16.35 -5.11 7.12
N GLU A 23 -17.36 -4.55 7.80
CA GLU A 23 -17.22 -3.60 8.90
C GLU A 23 -16.59 -4.20 10.16
N ALA A 24 -16.59 -5.53 10.29
CA ALA A 24 -15.93 -6.23 11.39
C ALA A 24 -14.39 -6.17 11.29
N ALA A 25 -13.84 -5.75 10.15
CA ALA A 25 -12.42 -5.45 9.95
C ALA A 25 -12.22 -3.96 9.67
N TYR A 26 -10.97 -3.51 9.65
CA TYR A 26 -10.67 -2.15 9.22
C TYR A 26 -10.75 -2.01 7.70
N ASN A 27 -11.50 -1.01 7.22
CA ASN A 27 -11.69 -0.70 5.80
C ASN A 27 -11.77 0.82 5.61
N LEU A 28 -11.88 1.31 4.36
CA LEU A 28 -11.91 2.76 4.11
C LEU A 28 -13.20 3.47 4.56
N ILE A 29 -14.26 2.73 4.91
CA ILE A 29 -15.50 3.30 5.43
C ILE A 29 -15.35 3.56 6.94
N ASN A 30 -14.92 2.56 7.71
CA ASN A 30 -14.76 2.70 9.17
C ASN A 30 -13.37 3.23 9.60
N SER A 31 -12.39 3.21 8.70
CA SER A 31 -11.00 3.61 8.93
C SER A 31 -10.44 4.41 7.74
N PRO A 32 -11.02 5.58 7.42
CA PRO A 32 -10.63 6.38 6.24
C PRO A 32 -9.18 6.89 6.30
N HIS A 33 -8.57 6.94 7.49
CA HIS A 33 -7.17 7.30 7.68
C HIS A 33 -6.20 6.30 7.03
N PHE A 34 -6.64 5.09 6.67
CA PHE A 34 -5.84 4.13 5.89
C PHE A 34 -5.79 4.41 4.39
N LYS A 35 -6.39 5.50 3.90
CA LYS A 35 -6.39 5.82 2.48
C LYS A 35 -4.98 5.90 1.89
N SER A 36 -4.06 6.58 2.57
CA SER A 36 -2.67 6.69 2.09
C SER A 36 -1.94 5.35 2.13
N SER A 37 -2.12 4.55 3.19
CA SER A 37 -1.45 3.25 3.32
C SER A 37 -1.97 2.23 2.30
N ILE A 38 -3.27 2.19 2.02
CA ILE A 38 -3.84 1.28 1.00
C ILE A 38 -3.36 1.64 -0.40
N VAL A 39 -3.22 2.93 -0.71
CA VAL A 39 -2.62 3.37 -1.99
C VAL A 39 -1.17 2.91 -2.09
N LEU A 40 -0.38 3.07 -1.02
CA LEU A 40 1.01 2.61 -1.00
C LEU A 40 1.12 1.09 -1.16
N ASP A 41 0.30 0.32 -0.44
CA ASP A 41 0.29 -1.14 -0.52
C ASP A 41 -0.08 -1.63 -1.93
N SER A 42 -1.07 -0.98 -2.56
CA SER A 42 -1.47 -1.28 -3.95
C SER A 42 -0.31 -1.02 -4.94
N ILE A 43 0.45 0.06 -4.75
CA ILE A 43 1.64 0.36 -5.57
C ILE A 43 2.71 -0.72 -5.40
N LEU A 44 2.95 -1.18 -4.16
CA LEU A 44 3.94 -2.21 -3.88
C LEU A 44 3.54 -3.57 -4.44
N ILE A 45 2.26 -3.95 -4.35
CA ILE A 45 1.72 -5.15 -4.99
C ILE A 45 1.94 -5.09 -6.51
N GLN A 46 1.60 -3.96 -7.14
CA GLN A 46 1.81 -3.78 -8.58
C GLN A 46 3.30 -3.86 -8.96
N PHE A 47 4.17 -3.26 -8.16
CA PHE A 47 5.62 -3.36 -8.32
C PHE A 47 6.09 -4.82 -8.33
N THR A 48 5.65 -5.62 -7.35
CA THR A 48 6.01 -7.05 -7.29
C THR A 48 5.47 -7.81 -8.51
N GLN A 49 4.25 -7.52 -8.96
CA GLN A 49 3.69 -8.13 -10.16
C GLN A 49 4.47 -7.75 -11.42
N ASP A 50 4.91 -6.51 -11.54
CA ASP A 50 5.68 -6.02 -12.69
C ASP A 50 7.10 -6.60 -12.71
N ALA A 51 7.73 -6.76 -11.54
CA ALA A 51 8.99 -7.47 -11.40
C ALA A 51 8.85 -8.95 -11.85
N ASN A 52 7.80 -9.64 -11.38
CA ASN A 52 7.53 -11.02 -11.74
C ASN A 52 7.25 -11.20 -13.26
N LYS A 53 6.65 -10.19 -13.89
CA LYS A 53 6.41 -10.15 -15.34
C LYS A 53 7.59 -9.62 -16.16
N ASN A 54 8.77 -9.45 -15.55
CA ASN A 54 9.98 -8.92 -16.19
C ASN A 54 9.82 -7.53 -16.83
N LYS A 55 8.85 -6.72 -16.40
CA LYS A 55 8.65 -5.37 -16.94
C LYS A 55 9.70 -4.37 -16.47
N LEU A 56 10.39 -4.70 -15.37
CA LEU A 56 11.39 -3.82 -14.73
C LEU A 56 12.83 -4.19 -15.09
N LEU A 57 13.04 -5.05 -16.10
CA LEU A 57 14.38 -5.45 -16.55
C LEU A 57 15.23 -4.28 -17.03
N SER A 58 14.61 -3.28 -17.68
CA SER A 58 15.31 -2.04 -18.10
C SER A 58 15.86 -1.24 -16.92
N LYS A 59 15.28 -1.44 -15.72
CA LYS A 59 15.74 -0.88 -14.44
C LYS A 59 16.65 -1.83 -13.66
N ARG A 60 17.02 -2.96 -14.25
CA ARG A 60 17.82 -4.04 -13.63
C ARG A 60 17.17 -4.64 -12.38
N ILE A 61 15.84 -4.55 -12.29
CA ILE A 61 15.06 -5.16 -11.21
C ILE A 61 14.48 -6.47 -11.74
N THR A 62 14.90 -7.57 -11.15
CA THR A 62 14.46 -8.93 -11.49
C THR A 62 13.81 -9.59 -10.28
N LEU A 63 13.24 -10.78 -10.45
CA LEU A 63 12.69 -11.58 -9.36
C LEU A 63 13.79 -12.09 -8.39
N GLU A 64 15.01 -12.30 -8.89
CA GLU A 64 16.16 -12.71 -8.08
C GLU A 64 16.86 -11.47 -7.50
N ILE A 65 16.50 -11.11 -6.28
CA ILE A 65 17.06 -9.95 -5.58
C ILE A 65 18.34 -10.37 -4.84
N LYS A 66 19.43 -9.64 -5.09
CA LYS A 66 20.70 -9.71 -4.36
C LYS A 66 20.91 -8.40 -3.61
N GLU A 67 21.81 -8.39 -2.63
CA GLU A 67 22.05 -7.22 -1.77
C GLU A 67 22.35 -5.94 -2.58
N HIS A 68 23.15 -6.04 -3.64
CA HIS A 68 23.46 -4.90 -4.51
C HIS A 68 22.26 -4.39 -5.35
N HIS A 69 21.19 -5.17 -5.48
CA HIS A 69 19.94 -4.73 -6.11
C HIS A 69 19.08 -3.88 -5.17
N LEU A 70 19.29 -3.93 -3.85
CA LEU A 70 18.45 -3.21 -2.88
C LEU A 70 18.49 -1.70 -3.08
N GLN A 71 19.66 -1.15 -3.38
CA GLN A 71 19.80 0.29 -3.65
C GLN A 71 19.09 0.70 -4.93
N LEU A 72 19.12 -0.14 -5.98
CA LEU A 72 18.39 0.10 -7.23
C LEU A 72 16.88 0.05 -7.00
N ILE A 73 16.40 -0.93 -6.25
CA ILE A 73 14.98 -1.07 -5.89
C ILE A 73 14.53 0.13 -5.05
N ARG A 74 15.31 0.52 -4.05
CA ARG A 74 15.03 1.70 -3.22
C ARG A 74 14.91 2.96 -4.08
N HIS A 75 15.88 3.21 -4.94
CA HIS A 75 15.88 4.37 -5.84
C HIS A 75 14.64 4.36 -6.73
N TYR A 76 14.37 3.23 -7.39
CA TYR A 76 13.19 3.10 -8.25
C TYR A 76 11.89 3.31 -7.50
N LEU A 77 11.73 2.70 -6.32
CA LEU A 77 10.52 2.83 -5.52
C LEU A 77 10.31 4.27 -5.05
N LEU A 78 11.30 4.89 -4.42
CA LEU A 78 11.15 6.20 -3.78
C LEU A 78 11.19 7.34 -4.79
N ASP A 79 12.18 7.34 -5.68
CA ASP A 79 12.49 8.50 -6.52
C ASP A 79 11.71 8.47 -7.84
N GLU A 80 11.36 7.27 -8.36
CA GLU A 80 10.64 7.14 -9.63
C GLU A 80 9.17 6.72 -9.51
N LEU A 81 8.85 5.74 -8.67
CA LEU A 81 7.51 5.13 -8.65
C LEU A 81 6.57 5.88 -7.70
N ILE A 82 6.92 5.98 -6.41
CA ILE A 82 6.08 6.58 -5.37
C ILE A 82 5.97 8.10 -5.57
N SER A 83 7.03 8.74 -6.05
CA SER A 83 7.05 10.18 -6.33
C SER A 83 5.94 10.63 -7.28
N LYS A 84 5.49 9.77 -8.20
CA LYS A 84 4.39 10.04 -9.14
C LYS A 84 3.03 10.22 -8.49
N TYR A 85 2.82 9.67 -7.29
CA TYR A 85 1.50 9.63 -6.64
C TYR A 85 1.22 10.82 -5.71
N ARG A 86 2.10 11.84 -5.67
CA ARG A 86 1.95 13.08 -4.87
C ARG A 86 1.46 12.83 -3.44
N PHE A 87 2.11 11.91 -2.72
CA PHE A 87 1.71 11.51 -1.37
C PHE A 87 1.63 12.66 -0.36
N SER A 88 2.36 13.76 -0.59
CA SER A 88 2.24 14.98 0.22
C SER A 88 0.80 15.50 0.29
N GLY A 89 0.00 15.35 -0.77
CA GLY A 89 -1.40 15.78 -0.81
C GLY A 89 -2.33 15.06 0.17
N PHE A 90 -1.90 13.95 0.79
CA PHE A 90 -2.63 13.35 1.90
C PHE A 90 -2.42 14.10 3.23
N TYR A 91 -1.42 14.96 3.32
CA TYR A 91 -0.98 15.63 4.56
C TYR A 91 -1.06 17.15 4.48
N ILE A 92 -0.99 17.72 3.28
CA ILE A 92 -0.98 19.17 3.06
C ILE A 92 -2.11 19.58 2.11
N CYS A 93 -2.51 20.84 2.22
CA CYS A 93 -3.51 21.44 1.34
C CYS A 93 -2.88 21.95 0.03
N ASP A 94 -3.67 21.96 -1.04
CA ASP A 94 -3.32 22.58 -2.32
C ASP A 94 -3.58 24.10 -2.25
N ILE A 95 -2.51 24.88 -2.17
CA ILE A 95 -2.60 26.34 -1.95
C ILE A 95 -3.28 27.03 -3.13
N ASP A 96 -2.93 26.66 -4.36
CA ASP A 96 -3.47 27.28 -5.57
C ASP A 96 -4.98 27.04 -5.68
N SER A 97 -5.41 25.81 -5.38
CA SER A 97 -6.83 25.44 -5.34
C SER A 97 -7.60 26.22 -4.26
N ILE A 98 -6.99 26.43 -3.10
CA ILE A 98 -7.59 27.20 -2.01
C ILE A 98 -7.74 28.66 -2.42
N ILE A 99 -6.70 29.28 -2.98
CA ILE A 99 -6.73 30.68 -3.42
C ILE A 99 -7.87 30.90 -4.43
N GLN A 100 -8.07 29.98 -5.36
CA GLN A 100 -9.10 30.08 -6.39
C GLN A 100 -10.54 30.02 -5.86
N ILE A 101 -10.77 29.51 -4.64
CA ILE A 101 -12.10 29.54 -3.99
C ILE A 101 -12.42 30.94 -3.45
N PHE A 102 -11.41 31.76 -3.17
CA PHE A 102 -11.57 33.07 -2.53
C PHE A 102 -11.58 34.26 -3.51
N TYR A 103 -11.19 34.06 -4.78
CA TYR A 103 -11.21 35.06 -5.85
C TYR A 103 -12.27 34.71 -6.91
#